data_AF-A0A060BP05-F1
#
_entry.id   AF-A0A060BP05-F1
#
_cell.length_a   1.000
_cell.length_b   1.000
_cell.length_c   1.000
_cell.angle_alpha   90.00
_cell.angle_beta   90.00
_cell.angle_gamma   90.00
#
_symmetry.space_group_name_H-M   'P 1'
#
loop_
_entity.id
_entity.type
_entity.pdbx_description
1 polymer ?
#
loop_
_entity_poly.entity_id
_entity_poly.type
_entity_poly.pdbx_seq_one_letter_code
_entity_poly.pdbx_strand_id
1 'polypeptide(L)'
;ERALKFLLNLQQERPVRRLNWTMTINPRLDTSPENYHKWGTDRTTVTPENVGDKVHLRVELQGLWRLPRSNAIVFSIRCYLISLNEIATVPKWTRRLHRVLKTLPDAIADYKGTTRYRRTVIDWLAARDDGAPTSPGFGPD
;
A
#
# COMPACT_ATOMS: atom_id res chain seq x y z
N GLU A 1 3.35 -14.81 17.45
CA GLU A 1 4.43 -15.79 17.69
C GLU A 1 5.33 -16.08 16.48
N ARG A 2 4.82 -16.51 15.31
CA ARG A 2 5.67 -16.87 14.15
C ARG A 2 6.61 -15.75 13.66
N ALA A 3 6.10 -14.52 13.52
CA ALA A 3 6.92 -13.39 13.08
C ALA A 3 8.01 -13.04 14.10
N LEU A 4 7.69 -13.01 15.40
CA LEU A 4 8.67 -12.76 16.46
C LEU A 4 9.76 -13.84 16.49
N LYS A 5 9.37 -15.12 16.45
CA LYS A 5 10.33 -16.24 16.37
C LYS A 5 11.25 -16.09 15.16
N PHE A 6 10.72 -15.70 14.00
CA PHE A 6 11.52 -15.47 12.81
C PHE A 6 12.52 -14.32 12.99
N LEU A 7 12.07 -13.18 13.53
CA LEU A 7 12.92 -12.02 13.80
C LEU A 7 14.06 -12.33 14.77
N LEU A 8 13.78 -13.11 15.82
CA LEU A 8 14.80 -13.55 16.79
C LEU A 8 15.87 -14.44 16.14
N ASN A 9 15.51 -15.23 15.12
CA ASN A 9 16.42 -16.11 14.41
C ASN A 9 17.13 -15.46 13.21
N LEU A 10 16.91 -14.17 12.95
CA LEU A 10 17.57 -13.46 11.85
C LEU A 10 19.10 -13.48 12.01
N GLN A 11 19.79 -14.06 11.04
CA GLN A 11 21.24 -14.20 11.01
C GLN A 11 21.91 -13.06 10.25
N GLN A 12 23.20 -12.86 10.52
CA GLN A 12 24.05 -12.01 9.68
C GLN A 12 24.11 -12.56 8.26
N GLU A 13 24.31 -11.68 7.27
CA GLU A 13 24.42 -12.01 5.84
C GLU A 13 23.20 -12.73 5.22
N ARG A 14 22.11 -12.91 5.99
CA ARG A 14 20.84 -13.49 5.54
C ARG A 14 19.71 -12.48 5.70
N PRO A 15 19.76 -11.34 5.00
CA PRO A 15 18.73 -10.32 5.12
C PRO A 15 17.40 -10.82 4.57
N VAL A 16 16.31 -10.30 5.13
CA VAL A 16 14.96 -10.66 4.72
C VAL A 16 14.22 -9.40 4.30
N ARG A 17 13.37 -9.54 3.28
CA ARG A 17 12.50 -8.46 2.83
C ARG A 17 11.04 -8.88 2.83
N ARG A 18 10.16 -7.91 3.06
CA ARG A 18 8.71 -8.05 2.90
C ARG A 18 8.11 -6.78 2.31
N LEU A 19 6.89 -6.91 1.83
CA LEU A 19 6.06 -5.78 1.43
C LEU A 19 4.96 -5.55 2.46
N ASN A 20 4.70 -4.29 2.72
CA ASN A 20 3.46 -3.82 3.32
C ASN A 20 2.86 -2.77 2.39
N TRP A 21 1.54 -2.58 2.44
CA TRP A 21 0.90 -1.57 1.62
C TRP A 21 -0.29 -0.95 2.33
N THR A 22 -0.58 0.30 1.97
CA THR A 22 -1.78 1.03 2.35
C THR A 22 -2.16 2.00 1.23
N MET A 23 -3.22 2.79 1.41
CA MET A 23 -3.52 3.90 0.53
C MET A 23 -3.33 5.23 1.27
N THR A 24 -2.96 6.27 0.54
CA THR A 24 -2.75 7.61 1.09
C THR A 24 -3.41 8.63 0.17
N ILE A 25 -3.95 9.70 0.75
CA ILE A 25 -4.50 10.82 -0.01
C ILE A 25 -3.38 11.86 -0.16
N ASN A 26 -3.16 12.31 -1.40
CA ASN A 26 -1.99 13.08 -1.84
C ASN A 26 -0.67 12.28 -1.72
N PRO A 27 0.42 12.67 -2.41
CA PRO A 27 1.73 12.01 -2.30
C PRO A 27 2.45 12.40 -0.99
N ARG A 28 1.79 12.19 0.15
CA ARG A 28 2.26 12.62 1.48
C ARG A 28 2.98 11.49 2.20
N LEU A 29 4.27 11.70 2.50
CA LEU A 29 5.06 10.75 3.29
C LEU A 29 4.76 10.86 4.79
N ASP A 30 4.67 12.08 5.30
CA ASP A 30 4.37 12.37 6.70
C ASP A 30 2.86 12.29 6.98
N THR A 31 2.41 11.07 7.21
CA THR A 31 1.06 10.72 7.69
C THR A 31 1.12 10.29 9.15
N SER A 32 1.85 11.05 9.97
CA SER A 32 2.04 10.73 11.39
C SER A 32 0.87 11.22 12.25
N PRO A 33 0.63 10.61 13.43
CA PRO A 33 -0.36 11.09 14.39
C PRO A 33 -0.17 12.56 14.80
N GLU A 34 1.08 13.00 14.97
CA GLU A 34 1.46 14.37 15.39
C GLU A 34 0.95 15.43 14.42
N ASN A 35 0.84 15.08 13.14
CA ASN A 35 0.36 15.97 12.08
C ASN A 35 -1.05 15.61 11.59
N TYR A 36 -1.84 14.85 12.35
CA TYR A 36 -3.16 14.36 11.90
C TYR A 36 -4.11 15.47 11.43
N HIS A 37 -4.15 16.61 12.12
CA HIS A 37 -4.96 17.77 11.74
C HIS A 37 -4.61 18.33 10.34
N LYS A 38 -3.41 18.04 9.81
CA LYS A 38 -2.96 18.49 8.50
C LYS A 38 -3.30 17.54 7.35
N TRP A 39 -3.67 16.30 7.63
CA TRP A 39 -3.86 15.27 6.58
C TRP A 39 -5.09 14.38 6.77
N GLY A 40 -5.61 14.23 7.99
CA GLY A 40 -6.74 13.35 8.28
C GLY A 40 -8.01 13.78 7.54
N THR A 41 -8.23 15.09 7.39
CA THR A 41 -9.35 15.69 6.68
C THR A 41 -9.32 15.41 5.18
N ASP A 42 -8.14 15.20 4.58
CA ASP A 42 -8.02 14.94 3.14
C ASP A 42 -8.80 13.68 2.73
N ARG A 43 -8.99 12.73 3.64
CA ARG A 43 -9.78 11.50 3.42
C ARG A 43 -11.25 11.75 3.07
N THR A 44 -11.80 12.93 3.38
CA THR A 44 -13.19 13.28 3.05
C THR A 44 -13.32 14.08 1.76
N THR A 45 -12.22 14.32 1.06
CA THR A 45 -12.16 15.23 -0.09
C THR A 45 -11.93 14.51 -1.42
N VAL A 46 -12.10 13.18 -1.42
CA VAL A 46 -12.00 12.33 -2.61
C VAL A 46 -13.34 12.34 -3.33
N THR A 47 -13.33 12.64 -4.63
CA THR A 47 -14.50 12.67 -5.51
C THR A 47 -14.24 11.82 -6.76
N PRO A 48 -15.28 11.40 -7.50
CA PRO A 48 -15.09 10.63 -8.73
C PRO A 48 -14.17 11.30 -9.77
N GLU A 49 -14.11 12.63 -9.77
CA GLU A 49 -13.33 13.43 -10.71
C GLU A 49 -11.84 13.52 -10.30
N ASN A 50 -11.55 13.56 -8.99
CA ASN A 50 -10.19 13.78 -8.49
C ASN A 50 -9.46 12.52 -8.01
N VAL A 51 -10.18 11.41 -7.88
CA VAL A 51 -9.67 10.17 -7.26
C VAL A 51 -8.40 9.64 -7.94
N GLY A 52 -8.27 9.82 -9.26
CA GLY A 52 -7.11 9.40 -10.06
C GLY A 52 -5.80 10.05 -9.61
N ASP A 53 -5.83 11.36 -9.38
CA ASP A 53 -4.65 12.14 -8.97
C ASP A 53 -4.44 12.13 -7.46
N LYS A 54 -5.53 12.10 -6.69
CA LYS A 54 -5.46 12.30 -5.25
C LYS A 54 -5.11 11.03 -4.50
N VAL A 55 -5.64 9.89 -4.92
CA VAL A 55 -5.43 8.63 -4.20
C VAL A 55 -4.14 7.99 -4.69
N HIS A 56 -3.28 7.64 -3.73
CA HIS A 56 -2.01 6.97 -3.98
C HIS A 56 -1.98 5.60 -3.33
N LEU A 57 -1.45 4.61 -4.04
CA LEU A 57 -0.99 3.37 -3.43
C LEU A 57 0.36 3.64 -2.76
N ARG A 58 0.45 3.33 -1.47
CA ARG A 58 1.68 3.41 -0.69
C ARG A 58 2.20 2.01 -0.44
N VAL A 59 3.40 1.70 -0.92
CA VAL A 59 4.07 0.41 -0.68
C VAL A 59 5.33 0.64 0.13
N GLU A 60 5.53 -0.19 1.15
CA GLU A 60 6.74 -0.22 1.95
C GLU A 60 7.55 -1.45 1.56
N LEU A 61 8.73 -1.22 1.00
CA LEU A 61 9.76 -2.25 0.93
C LEU A 61 10.48 -2.27 2.28
N GLN A 62 10.14 -3.28 3.07
CA GLN A 62 10.69 -3.44 4.40
C GLN A 62 11.84 -4.43 4.38
N GLY A 63 13.01 -3.99 4.81
CA GLY A 63 14.20 -4.83 4.88
C GLY A 63 14.67 -5.01 6.32
N LEU A 64 15.16 -6.21 6.62
CA LEU A 64 15.63 -6.61 7.95
C LEU A 64 17.05 -7.14 7.85
N TRP A 65 17.98 -6.50 8.56
CA TRP A 65 19.39 -6.89 8.63
C TRP A 65 19.84 -7.05 10.08
N ARG A 66 20.60 -8.12 10.35
CA ARG A 66 21.31 -8.26 11.62
C ARG A 66 22.62 -7.48 11.58
N LEU A 67 22.85 -6.59 12.53
CA LEU A 67 24.10 -5.85 12.64
C LEU A 67 25.21 -6.71 13.25
N PRO A 68 26.42 -6.71 12.66
CA PRO A 68 27.47 -7.66 13.01
C PRO A 68 28.07 -7.44 14.40
N ARG A 69 28.15 -6.18 14.86
CA ARG A 69 28.79 -5.82 16.13
C ARG A 69 27.80 -5.77 17.30
N SER A 70 26.66 -5.12 17.12
CA SER A 70 25.69 -4.89 18.19
C SER A 70 24.64 -6.00 18.32
N ASN A 71 24.57 -6.92 17.35
CA ASN A 71 23.51 -7.92 17.24
C ASN A 71 22.09 -7.31 17.16
N ALA A 72 21.94 -6.01 16.98
CA ALA A 72 20.64 -5.36 16.78
C ALA A 72 20.08 -5.65 15.38
N ILE A 73 18.77 -5.42 15.19
CA ILE A 73 18.12 -5.55 13.89
C ILE A 73 17.87 -4.16 13.32
N VAL A 74 18.40 -3.88 12.13
CA VAL A 74 17.97 -2.73 11.33
C VAL A 74 16.70 -3.10 10.61
N PHE A 75 15.63 -2.35 10.86
CA PHE A 75 14.37 -2.45 10.14
C PHE A 75 14.21 -1.20 9.26
N SER A 76 14.57 -1.33 7.99
CA SER A 76 14.39 -0.25 7.02
C SER A 76 12.97 -0.30 6.46
N ILE A 77 12.32 0.86 6.36
CA ILE A 77 11.00 1.02 5.75
C ILE A 77 11.15 2.00 4.59
N ARG A 78 11.35 1.48 3.38
CA ARG A 78 11.44 2.29 2.17
C ARG A 78 10.04 2.48 1.57
N CYS A 79 9.48 3.67 1.71
CA CYS A 79 8.16 4.01 1.18
C CYS A 79 8.21 4.44 -0.29
N TYR A 80 7.32 3.87 -1.10
CA TYR A 80 7.02 4.26 -2.47
C TYR A 80 5.56 4.72 -2.55
N LEU A 81 5.29 5.72 -3.38
CA LEU A 81 3.97 6.27 -3.65
C LEU A 81 3.78 6.30 -5.16
N ILE A 82 2.58 5.93 -5.61
CA ILE A 82 2.16 5.99 -7.01
C ILE A 82 0.66 6.35 -7.05
N SER A 83 0.28 7.31 -7.88
CA SER A 83 -1.11 7.75 -8.04
C SER A 83 -1.96 6.67 -8.73
N LEU A 84 -3.29 6.73 -8.59
CA LEU A 84 -4.17 5.82 -9.33
C LEU A 84 -4.11 6.04 -10.85
N ASN A 85 -3.87 7.27 -11.30
CA ASN A 85 -3.65 7.59 -12.72
C ASN A 85 -2.40 6.89 -13.26
N GLU A 86 -1.29 6.92 -12.52
CA GLU A 86 -0.07 6.18 -12.89
C GLU A 86 -0.29 4.67 -12.85
N ILE A 87 -1.01 4.14 -11.85
CA ILE A 87 -1.40 2.71 -11.82
C ILE A 87 -2.25 2.33 -13.04
N ALA A 88 -3.13 3.23 -13.49
CA ALA A 88 -4.01 3.01 -14.63
C ALA A 88 -3.27 2.88 -15.97
N THR A 89 -1.98 3.28 -16.03
CA THR A 89 -1.14 3.08 -17.22
C THR A 89 -0.78 1.61 -17.47
N VAL A 90 -0.93 0.74 -16.45
CA VAL A 90 -0.69 -0.70 -16.55
C VAL A 90 -2.00 -1.46 -16.29
N PRO A 91 -2.69 -1.97 -17.33
CA PRO A 91 -4.00 -2.62 -17.21
C PRO A 91 -4.05 -3.72 -16.14
N LYS A 92 -2.98 -4.54 -16.05
CA LYS A 92 -2.85 -5.59 -15.03
C LYS A 92 -2.90 -5.07 -13.61
N TRP A 93 -2.25 -3.94 -13.34
CA TRP A 93 -2.25 -3.33 -12.01
C TRP A 93 -3.63 -2.77 -11.69
N THR A 94 -4.28 -2.14 -12.66
CA THR A 94 -5.62 -1.57 -12.52
C THR A 94 -6.65 -2.63 -12.13
N ARG A 95 -6.78 -3.70 -12.95
CA ARG A 95 -7.74 -4.78 -12.68
C ARG A 95 -7.42 -5.53 -11.39
N ARG A 96 -6.14 -5.73 -11.07
CA ARG A 96 -5.77 -6.37 -9.79
C ARG A 96 -6.16 -5.49 -8.61
N LEU A 97 -5.84 -4.20 -8.64
CA LEU A 97 -6.16 -3.30 -7.54
C LEU A 97 -7.67 -3.18 -7.35
N HIS A 98 -8.44 -3.08 -8.44
CA HIS A 98 -9.91 -3.11 -8.41
C HIS A 98 -10.42 -4.32 -7.62
N ARG A 99 -9.98 -5.52 -8.03
CA ARG A 99 -10.44 -6.80 -7.46
C ARG A 99 -10.02 -6.95 -5.99
N VAL A 100 -8.80 -6.55 -5.64
CA VAL A 100 -8.30 -6.56 -4.25
C VAL A 100 -9.12 -5.62 -3.37
N LEU A 101 -9.38 -4.38 -3.80
CA LEU A 101 -10.15 -3.42 -3.00
C LEU A 101 -11.61 -3.84 -2.87
N LYS A 102 -12.19 -4.52 -3.87
CA LYS A 102 -13.54 -5.07 -3.82
C LYS A 102 -13.68 -6.21 -2.80
N THR A 103 -12.67 -7.07 -2.67
CA THR A 103 -12.72 -8.24 -1.78
C THR A 103 -11.99 -8.05 -0.45
N LEU A 104 -11.37 -6.88 -0.22
CA LEU A 104 -10.67 -6.59 1.03
C LEU A 104 -11.64 -6.71 2.23
N PRO A 105 -11.30 -7.47 3.28
CA PRO A 105 -12.13 -7.53 4.48
C PRO A 105 -12.30 -6.16 5.13
N ASP A 106 -13.51 -5.84 5.60
CA ASP A 106 -13.83 -4.51 6.12
C ASP A 106 -12.97 -4.10 7.32
N ALA A 107 -12.70 -5.03 8.24
CA ALA A 107 -11.79 -4.79 9.36
C ALA A 107 -10.37 -4.37 8.90
N ILE A 108 -9.90 -4.88 7.75
CA ILE A 108 -8.61 -4.48 7.18
C ILE A 108 -8.71 -3.11 6.51
N ALA A 109 -9.82 -2.81 5.84
CA ALA A 109 -10.07 -1.51 5.25
C ALA A 109 -10.15 -0.39 6.30
N ASP A 110 -10.84 -0.65 7.41
CA ASP A 110 -10.96 0.24 8.56
C ASP A 110 -9.59 0.49 9.20
N TYR A 111 -8.85 -0.58 9.47
CA TYR A 111 -7.49 -0.48 10.01
C TYR A 111 -6.55 0.33 9.09
N LYS A 112 -6.65 0.16 7.77
CA LYS A 112 -5.85 0.93 6.80
C LYS A 112 -6.39 2.34 6.55
N GLY A 113 -7.54 2.70 7.14
CA GLY A 113 -8.13 4.03 7.03
C GLY A 113 -8.68 4.36 5.64
N THR A 114 -9.07 3.36 4.85
CA THR A 114 -9.54 3.55 3.46
C THR A 114 -11.06 3.67 3.35
N THR A 115 -11.81 3.33 4.40
CA THR A 115 -13.27 3.18 4.42
C THR A 115 -14.03 4.35 3.81
N ARG A 116 -13.61 5.59 4.10
CA ARG A 116 -14.31 6.82 3.68
C ARG A 116 -14.35 7.05 2.17
N TYR A 117 -13.35 6.57 1.44
CA TYR A 117 -13.20 6.81 -0.01
C TYR A 117 -13.09 5.51 -0.81
N ARG A 118 -13.11 4.36 -0.13
CA ARG A 118 -12.97 3.02 -0.74
C ARG A 118 -13.96 2.80 -1.87
N ARG A 119 -15.22 3.19 -1.67
CA ARG A 119 -16.27 2.99 -2.70
C ARG A 119 -15.97 3.79 -3.97
N THR A 120 -15.63 5.07 -3.83
CA THR A 120 -15.25 5.94 -4.96
C THR A 120 -14.06 5.39 -5.74
N VAL A 121 -13.06 4.86 -5.05
CA VAL A 121 -11.89 4.21 -5.70
C VAL A 121 -12.32 2.94 -6.45
N ILE A 122 -13.15 2.09 -5.84
CA ILE A 122 -13.65 0.87 -6.49
C ILE A 122 -14.42 1.22 -7.76
N ASP A 123 -15.36 2.17 -7.68
CA ASP A 123 -16.19 2.57 -8.82
C ASP A 123 -15.33 3.16 -9.95
N TRP A 124 -14.32 3.97 -9.62
CA TRP A 124 -13.39 4.53 -10.60
C TRP A 124 -12.52 3.48 -11.27
N LEU A 125 -12.05 2.49 -10.51
CA LEU A 125 -11.25 1.38 -11.04
C LEU A 125 -12.11 0.39 -11.83
N ALA A 126 -13.39 0.21 -11.48
CA ALA A 126 -14.29 -0.71 -12.17
C ALA A 126 -14.48 -0.33 -13.64
N ALA A 127 -14.56 0.97 -13.95
CA ALA A 127 -14.63 1.48 -15.33
C ALA A 127 -13.36 1.18 -16.16
N ARG A 128 -12.27 0.72 -15.52
CA ARG A 128 -10.96 0.47 -16.13
C ARG A 128 -10.49 -0.98 -15.94
N ASP A 129 -11.29 -1.84 -15.34
CA ASP A 129 -11.02 -3.28 -15.29
C ASP A 129 -11.41 -3.87 -16.64
N ASP A 130 -10.41 -4.38 -17.37
CA ASP A 130 -10.54 -4.98 -18.71
C ASP A 130 -11.27 -6.34 -18.70
N GLY A 131 -11.63 -6.88 -17.53
CA GLY A 131 -12.28 -8.18 -17.38
C GLY A 131 -11.34 -9.37 -17.60
N ALA A 132 -10.09 -9.16 -18.00
CA ALA A 132 -9.15 -10.23 -18.28
C ALA A 132 -8.71 -10.96 -17.00
N PRO A 133 -8.25 -12.22 -17.08
CA PRO A 133 -7.65 -12.90 -15.95
C PRO A 133 -6.46 -12.12 -15.37
N THR A 134 -6.29 -12.19 -14.05
CA THR A 134 -5.12 -11.61 -13.39
C THR A 134 -4.00 -12.63 -13.40
N SER A 135 -3.03 -12.49 -14.31
CA SER A 135 -1.84 -13.35 -14.37
C SER A 135 -1.02 -13.24 -13.07
N PRO A 136 -0.21 -14.26 -12.68
CA PRO A 136 0.61 -14.21 -11.46
C PRO A 136 1.67 -13.10 -11.45
N GLY A 137 2.25 -12.84 -10.28
CA GLY A 137 3.37 -11.89 -10.11
C GLY A 137 2.96 -10.41 -10.22
N PHE A 138 3.86 -9.48 -9.90
CA PHE A 138 3.56 -8.05 -9.83
C PHE A 138 4.00 -7.23 -11.06
N GLY A 139 4.82 -7.79 -11.95
CA GLY A 139 5.19 -7.12 -13.20
C GLY A 139 4.01 -6.99 -14.17
N PRO A 140 4.10 -6.11 -15.19
CA PRO A 140 3.13 -6.05 -16.29
C PRO A 140 2.99 -7.41 -17.00
N ASP A 141 1.94 -7.56 -17.82
CA ASP A 141 1.82 -8.72 -18.73
C ASP A 141 2.81 -8.61 -19.89
#